data_AF-A0A9Q1ES44-F1
#
_entry.id   AF-A0A9Q1ES44-F1
#
_cell.length_a   1.000
_cell.length_b   1.000
_cell.length_c   1.000
_cell.angle_alpha   90.00
_cell.angle_beta   90.00
_cell.angle_gamma   90.00
#
_symmetry.space_group_name_H-M   'P 1'
#
loop_
_entity.id
_entity.type
_entity.pdbx_description
1 polymer ?
#
loop_
_entity_poly.entity_id
_entity_poly.type
_entity_poly.pdbx_seq_one_letter_code
_entity_poly.pdbx_strand_id
1 'polypeptide(L)'
;MQPVRKVQSATHFKKVRGPSRNNSSVLVDDLLTPCSPGDPEAMEMTWMDVPSDKLMEPIVCMSDMLRSLATTRPTVNHRGPPEGQEVHRGLWTGGLSGAGPKLGHQHPCRQD
;
A
#
# COMPACT_ATOMS: atom_id res chain seq x y z
N MET A 1 -8.80 3.46 3.93
CA MET A 1 -7.65 4.12 3.26
C MET A 1 -6.35 3.74 3.97
N GLN A 2 -5.67 2.66 3.55
CA GLN A 2 -4.42 2.23 4.21
C GLN A 2 -3.23 3.19 4.01
N PRO A 3 -3.00 3.78 2.82
CA PRO A 3 -1.87 4.70 2.62
C PRO A 3 -1.94 5.94 3.51
N VAL A 4 -3.12 6.54 3.61
CA VAL A 4 -3.37 7.71 4.48
C VAL A 4 -3.10 7.36 5.94
N ARG A 5 -3.55 6.19 6.39
CA ARG A 5 -3.30 5.72 7.76
C ARG A 5 -1.80 5.55 8.02
N LYS A 6 -1.05 4.96 7.08
CA LYS A 6 0.41 4.80 7.19
C LYS A 6 1.12 6.14 7.37
N VAL A 7 0.77 7.14 6.56
CA VAL A 7 1.36 8.49 6.68
C VAL A 7 1.00 9.13 8.01
N GLN A 8 -0.27 9.11 8.41
CA GLN A 8 -0.72 9.78 9.63
C GLN A 8 -0.18 9.16 10.92
N SER A 9 0.06 7.84 10.93
CA SER A 9 0.62 7.14 12.08
C SER A 9 2.14 7.01 12.06
N ALA A 10 2.82 7.50 11.02
CA ALA A 10 4.27 7.41 10.92
C ALA A 10 4.95 8.34 11.92
N THR A 11 5.99 7.81 12.56
CA THR A 11 6.86 8.56 13.48
C THR A 11 8.21 8.89 12.86
N HIS A 12 8.54 8.26 11.73
CA HIS A 12 9.79 8.43 11.02
C HIS A 12 9.54 8.57 9.53
N PHE A 13 10.33 9.44 8.91
CA PHE A 13 10.35 9.65 7.47
C PHE A 13 11.78 9.62 6.97
N LYS A 14 11.98 9.14 5.75
CA LYS A 14 13.28 9.17 5.06
C LYS A 14 13.19 9.94 3.76
N LYS A 15 14.32 10.52 3.35
CA LYS A 15 14.41 11.19 2.06
C LYS A 15 14.52 10.17 0.94
N VAL A 16 13.78 10.38 -0.13
CA VAL A 16 13.76 9.51 -1.30
C VAL A 16 13.74 10.33 -2.57
N ARG A 17 14.32 9.73 -3.62
CA ARG A 17 14.26 10.25 -4.97
C ARG A 17 12.98 9.81 -5.66
N GLY A 18 12.25 10.76 -6.22
CA GLY A 18 11.02 10.47 -6.95
C GLY A 18 10.58 11.60 -7.89
N PRO A 19 9.52 11.38 -8.69
CA PRO A 19 8.97 12.41 -9.56
C PRO A 19 8.40 13.57 -8.73
N SER A 20 8.66 14.80 -9.15
CA SER A 20 8.09 16.00 -8.51
C SER A 20 6.56 16.00 -8.63
N ARG A 21 5.87 16.45 -7.58
CA ARG A 21 4.40 16.58 -7.60
C ARG A 21 3.91 17.56 -8.67
N ASN A 22 4.71 18.58 -8.99
CA ASN A 22 4.34 19.60 -9.98
C ASN A 22 4.72 19.19 -11.42
N ASN A 23 5.71 18.32 -11.59
CA ASN A 23 6.16 17.87 -12.90
C ASN A 23 6.77 16.46 -12.81
N SER A 24 6.03 15.48 -13.29
CA SER A 24 6.43 14.06 -13.25
C SER A 24 7.65 13.72 -14.12
N SER A 25 8.06 14.61 -15.03
CA SER A 25 9.27 14.43 -15.85
C SER A 25 10.55 14.84 -15.11
N VAL A 26 10.42 15.54 -13.97
CA VAL A 26 11.55 16.01 -13.16
C VAL A 26 11.65 15.13 -11.92
N LEU A 27 12.83 14.54 -11.70
CA LEU A 27 13.14 13.82 -10.47
C LEU A 27 13.70 14.80 -9.43
N VAL A 28 13.20 14.70 -8.20
CA VAL A 28 13.65 15.45 -7.03
C VAL A 28 14.10 14.46 -5.95
N ASP A 29 15.14 14.82 -5.20
CA ASP A 29 15.80 13.96 -4.20
C ASP A 29 15.37 14.29 -2.75
N ASP A 30 14.42 15.22 -2.58
CA ASP A 30 14.02 15.76 -1.29
C ASP A 30 12.59 15.39 -0.88
N LEU A 31 12.02 14.35 -1.50
CA LEU A 31 10.72 13.83 -1.09
C LEU A 31 10.85 13.02 0.20
N LEU A 32 9.81 13.01 1.01
CA LEU A 32 9.74 12.32 2.29
C LEU A 32 8.67 11.23 2.22
N THR A 33 9.09 9.99 2.51
CA THR A 33 8.18 8.84 2.62
C THR A 33 8.21 8.32 4.06
N PRO A 34 7.08 7.86 4.62
CA PRO A 34 7.10 7.18 5.91
C PRO A 34 8.02 5.96 5.85
N CYS A 35 8.79 5.72 6.91
CA CYS A 35 9.72 4.61 7.03
C CYS A 35 9.72 3.96 8.42
N SER A 36 10.38 2.81 8.56
CA SER A 36 10.63 2.17 9.85
C SER A 36 11.58 3.04 10.71
N PRO A 37 11.40 3.10 12.04
CA PRO A 37 12.40 3.69 12.95
C PRO A 37 13.78 3.02 12.88
N GLY A 38 13.85 1.76 12.43
CA GLY A 38 15.11 1.02 12.29
C GLY A 38 15.85 1.28 10.97
N ASP A 39 15.30 2.11 10.07
CA ASP A 39 15.96 2.47 8.82
C ASP A 39 17.14 3.42 9.11
N PRO A 40 18.34 3.18 8.57
CA PRO A 40 19.51 4.04 8.83
C PRO A 40 19.33 5.49 8.38
N GLU A 41 18.43 5.75 7.42
CA GLU A 41 18.11 7.09 6.93
C GLU A 41 16.83 7.66 7.56
N ALA A 42 16.30 7.01 8.61
CA ALA A 42 15.11 7.45 9.31
C ALA A 42 15.37 8.75 10.07
N MET A 43 14.53 9.74 9.83
CA MET A 43 14.48 10.97 10.60
C MET A 43 13.19 10.98 11.42
N GLU A 44 13.32 11.16 12.73
CA GLU A 44 12.17 11.26 13.63
C GLU A 44 11.42 12.58 13.35
N MET A 45 10.22 12.45 12.78
CA MET A 45 9.31 13.56 12.49
C MET A 45 7.90 13.03 12.23
N THR A 46 6.89 13.88 12.40
CA THR A 46 5.51 13.51 12.13
C THR A 46 5.06 14.02 10.77
N TRP A 47 3.93 13.50 10.27
CA TRP A 47 3.34 14.00 9.02
C TRP A 47 3.00 15.50 9.05
N MET A 48 2.84 16.10 10.23
CA MET A 48 2.60 17.54 10.40
C MET A 48 3.82 18.37 10.05
N ASP A 49 5.02 17.80 10.19
CA ASP A 49 6.30 18.46 9.93
C ASP A 49 6.73 18.32 8.47
N VAL A 50 6.04 17.47 7.70
CA VAL A 50 6.33 17.21 6.28
C VAL A 50 5.68 18.29 5.41
N PRO A 51 6.46 19.01 4.58
CA PRO A 51 5.89 19.94 3.62
C PRO A 51 4.96 19.25 2.62
N SER A 52 3.82 19.87 2.30
CA SER A 52 2.78 19.26 1.45
C SER A 52 3.25 18.96 0.02
N ASP A 53 4.26 19.65 -0.48
CA ASP A 53 4.87 19.43 -1.79
C ASP A 53 5.94 18.33 -1.79
N LYS A 54 6.39 17.91 -0.60
CA LYS A 54 7.47 16.92 -0.41
C LYS A 54 6.99 15.55 0.05
N LEU A 55 5.72 15.39 0.42
CA LEU A 55 5.21 14.08 0.81
C LEU A 55 5.16 13.13 -0.40
N MET A 56 5.88 12.01 -0.30
CA MET A 56 5.77 10.88 -1.21
C MET A 56 4.79 9.86 -0.61
N GLU A 57 3.67 9.67 -1.31
CA GLU A 57 2.61 8.77 -0.87
C GLU A 57 3.09 7.31 -0.99
N PRO A 58 2.90 6.47 0.04
CA PRO A 58 3.31 5.08 -0.01
C PRO A 58 2.47 4.32 -1.04
N ILE A 59 3.13 3.43 -1.80
CA ILE A 59 2.49 2.60 -2.80
C ILE A 59 1.50 1.64 -2.12
N VAL A 60 0.32 1.47 -2.72
CA VAL A 60 -0.67 0.49 -2.27
C VAL A 60 -0.20 -0.91 -2.62
N CYS A 61 -0.11 -1.77 -1.62
CA CYS A 61 0.36 -3.14 -1.76
C CYS A 61 -0.76 -4.15 -1.50
N MET A 62 -0.55 -5.42 -1.87
CA MET A 62 -1.52 -6.48 -1.57
C MET A 62 -1.80 -6.63 -0.07
N SER A 63 -0.80 -6.38 0.79
CA SER A 63 -0.98 -6.37 2.25
C SER A 63 -1.98 -5.29 2.72
N ASP A 64 -2.04 -4.15 2.02
CA ASP A 64 -3.01 -3.09 2.29
C ASP A 64 -4.42 -3.53 1.90
N MET A 65 -4.55 -4.24 0.78
CA MET A 65 -5.82 -4.81 0.34
C MET A 65 -6.33 -5.84 1.36
N LEU A 66 -5.48 -6.78 1.77
CA LEU A 66 -5.82 -7.80 2.77
C LEU A 66 -6.22 -7.18 4.12
N ARG A 67 -5.49 -6.17 4.59
CA ARG A 67 -5.83 -5.45 5.83
C ARG A 67 -7.16 -4.69 5.73
N SER A 68 -7.47 -4.18 4.55
CA SER A 68 -8.74 -3.49 4.29
C SER A 68 -9.91 -4.48 4.30
N LEU A 69 -9.74 -5.66 3.69
CA LEU A 69 -10.74 -6.73 3.73
C LEU A 69 -10.98 -7.22 5.17
N ALA A 70 -9.91 -7.43 5.94
CA ALA A 70 -10.03 -7.92 7.32
C ALA A 70 -10.80 -6.98 8.26
N THR A 71 -10.86 -5.67 7.94
CA THR A 71 -11.55 -4.67 8.77
C THR A 71 -12.91 -4.25 8.21
N THR A 72 -13.29 -4.75 7.03
CA THR A 72 -14.57 -4.44 6.39
C THR A 72 -15.58 -5.52 6.69
N ARG A 73 -16.69 -5.16 7.35
CA ARG A 73 -17.79 -6.10 7.59
C ARG A 73 -18.59 -6.31 6.30
N PRO A 74 -19.02 -7.55 5.99
CA PRO A 74 -19.94 -7.78 4.89
C PRO A 74 -21.26 -7.05 5.17
N THR A 75 -21.75 -6.30 4.19
CA THR A 75 -22.95 -5.47 4.31
C THR A 75 -24.24 -6.24 4.03
N VAL A 76 -24.14 -7.40 3.39
CA VAL A 76 -25.28 -8.29 3.11
C VAL A 76 -25.32 -9.39 4.17
N ASN A 77 -26.41 -9.43 4.93
CA ASN A 77 -26.74 -10.53 5.83
C ASN A 77 -27.38 -11.68 5.04
N HIS A 78 -27.60 -12.83 5.68
CA HIS A 78 -28.13 -14.02 5.01
C HIS A 78 -29.53 -13.85 4.36
N ARG A 79 -30.20 -12.70 4.56
CA ARG A 79 -31.45 -12.29 3.91
C ARG A 79 -31.23 -11.40 2.66
N GLY A 80 -30.10 -11.56 1.98
CA GLY A 80 -29.92 -11.09 0.60
C GLY A 80 -30.82 -11.86 -0.39
N PRO A 81 -31.04 -11.33 -1.61
CA PRO A 81 -32.03 -11.84 -2.56
C PRO A 81 -31.83 -13.33 -2.88
N PRO A 82 -32.90 -14.07 -3.22
CA PRO A 82 -32.79 -15.50 -3.49
C PRO A 82 -31.84 -15.72 -4.66
N GLU A 83 -31.05 -16.78 -4.57
CA GLU A 83 -30.10 -17.28 -5.58
C GLU A 83 -28.68 -16.69 -5.51
N GLY A 84 -27.70 -17.59 -5.36
CA GLY A 84 -26.26 -17.26 -5.45
C GLY A 84 -25.43 -17.40 -4.18
N GLN A 85 -25.74 -18.38 -3.30
CA GLN A 85 -24.71 -18.88 -2.37
C GLN A 85 -23.60 -19.54 -3.19
N GLU A 86 -22.59 -18.79 -3.64
CA GLU A 86 -21.17 -19.20 -3.73
C GLU A 86 -20.27 -18.08 -4.29
N VAL A 87 -19.95 -17.04 -3.50
CA VAL A 87 -18.94 -16.02 -3.93
C VAL A 87 -17.60 -16.12 -3.21
N HIS A 88 -17.44 -17.00 -2.21
CA HIS A 88 -16.17 -17.08 -1.46
C HIS A 88 -15.67 -18.47 -1.05
N ARG A 89 -16.35 -19.57 -1.43
CA ARG A 89 -15.91 -20.94 -1.08
C ARG A 89 -15.54 -21.81 -2.29
N GLY A 90 -15.33 -21.22 -3.47
CA GLY A 90 -15.10 -21.99 -4.70
C GLY A 90 -13.80 -21.73 -5.46
N LEU A 91 -13.00 -20.69 -5.13
CA LEU A 91 -11.89 -20.30 -6.03
C LEU A 91 -10.48 -20.78 -5.63
N TRP A 92 -10.33 -21.78 -4.75
CA TRP A 92 -9.01 -22.34 -4.42
C TRP A 92 -9.00 -23.86 -4.17
N THR A 93 -9.75 -24.64 -4.94
CA THR A 93 -9.49 -26.08 -5.09
C THR A 93 -9.56 -26.48 -6.55
N GLY A 94 -8.52 -26.12 -7.32
CA GLY A 94 -8.34 -26.53 -8.71
C GLY A 94 -6.94 -26.17 -9.18
N GLY A 95 -6.06 -27.17 -9.22
CA GLY A 95 -4.66 -26.99 -9.64
C GLY A 95 -4.53 -26.56 -11.10
N LEU A 96 -3.55 -25.69 -11.35
CA LEU A 96 -2.96 -25.46 -12.67
C LEU A 96 -1.45 -25.61 -12.54
N SER A 97 -0.98 -26.77 -12.99
CA SER A 97 0.38 -26.94 -13.52
C SER A 97 0.53 -26.03 -14.74
N GLY A 98 1.58 -25.21 -14.78
CA GLY A 98 1.92 -24.43 -15.97
C GLY A 98 2.70 -23.16 -15.68
N ALA A 99 4.01 -23.23 -15.95
CA ALA A 99 4.98 -22.15 -16.17
C ALA A 99 4.47 -20.70 -15.97
N GLY A 100 4.88 -20.08 -14.86
CA GLY A 100 4.67 -18.65 -14.63
C GLY A 100 5.53 -17.79 -15.58
N PRO A 101 4.97 -16.73 -16.18
CA PRO A 101 5.75 -15.75 -16.92
C PRO A 101 6.71 -15.04 -15.97
N LYS A 102 7.95 -14.82 -16.40
CA LYS A 102 8.96 -14.11 -15.62
C LYS A 102 8.40 -12.75 -15.20
N LEU A 103 8.17 -12.61 -13.89
CA LEU A 103 7.82 -11.36 -13.23
C LEU A 103 8.79 -10.26 -13.72
N GLY A 104 8.25 -9.33 -14.52
CA GLY A 104 8.83 -8.00 -14.64
C GLY A 104 9.02 -7.44 -13.24
N HIS A 105 10.10 -6.70 -13.04
CA HIS A 105 10.58 -6.23 -11.74
C HIS A 105 9.44 -5.71 -10.88
N GLN A 106 8.93 -6.55 -9.97
CA GLN A 106 8.11 -6.07 -8.87
C GLN A 106 9.07 -5.23 -8.04
N HIS A 107 8.94 -3.91 -8.12
CA HIS A 107 9.46 -3.07 -7.06
C HIS A 107 8.89 -3.67 -5.77
N PRO A 108 9.72 -4.29 -4.91
CA PRO A 108 9.20 -4.86 -3.70
C PRO A 108 8.55 -3.70 -2.98
N CYS A 109 7.28 -3.86 -2.65
CA CYS A 109 6.66 -3.10 -1.58
C CYS A 109 7.57 -3.28 -0.37
N ARG A 110 8.58 -2.43 -0.23
CA ARG A 110 9.48 -2.43 0.90
C ARG A 110 8.56 -2.14 2.06
N GLN A 111 8.32 -3.17 2.85
CA GLN A 111 7.54 -3.07 4.07
C GLN A 111 8.45 -2.33 5.03
N ASP A 112 8.38 -1.01 4.96
CA ASP A 112 8.76 -0.11 6.04
C ASP A 112 7.93 -0.43 7.29
#